data_AF-A0A914TPH7-F1
#
_entry.id   AF-A0A914TPH7-F1
#
_cell.length_a   1.000
_cell.length_b   1.000
_cell.length_c   1.000
_cell.angle_alpha   90.00
_cell.angle_beta   90.00
_cell.angle_gamma   90.00
#
_symmetry.space_group_name_H-M   'P 1'
#
loop_
_entity.id
_entity.type
_entity.pdbx_description
1 polymer ?
#
loop_
_entity_poly.entity_id
_entity_poly.type
_entity_poly.pdbx_seq_one_letter_code
_entity_poly.pdbx_strand_id
1 'polypeptide(L)'
;MNITHNWWGSNSEGAIPQRIFDMDDWNSFTIGKYSPYFTSRERFNDFWWNWDYAQLSHADYIEPAEHDLHGRIYSNKNLTLDPERWYSFPQYYRPFRPYRITRDLTIMPGATLYIEKNVEVHVWPNVRILVLGNLIADATLWQPIRFLPLNVTEALEEKGKIGTRYKRSILKRQRHKIFDSDFKHIQHIRKKRRAGYDPVFLQFPTIRRDDPYFQTFTVSLTENSTLSKRAGFLQLYNATTGEIVPSCDRQFTRRNAQVVCRELGLDTQNVYHWLTPRWDYNPHVRLVKTYMEPRECIGTETRLDKCNLRMTGNDSLWMCMDNEHFNYVHCGSNSSLTKEWVGNWGGITFGEASLEVQQGNSP
;
A
#
# COMPACT_ATOMS: atom_id res chain seq x y z
N MET A 1 15.10 13.49 6.35
CA MET A 1 15.53 14.80 5.81
C MET A 1 15.80 15.75 6.99
N ASN A 2 16.85 16.57 6.95
CA ASN A 2 17.12 17.56 8.00
C ASN A 2 16.57 18.93 7.55
N ILE A 3 15.63 19.46 8.32
CA ILE A 3 14.95 20.74 8.08
C ILE A 3 15.44 21.67 9.18
N THR A 4 16.64 22.23 8.98
CA THR A 4 17.44 22.90 10.02
C THR A 4 16.87 24.22 10.53
N HIS A 5 15.80 24.75 9.92
CA HIS A 5 15.25 26.04 10.27
C HIS A 5 13.74 25.94 10.45
N ASN A 6 13.20 26.76 11.34
CA ASN A 6 11.77 26.81 11.59
C ASN A 6 11.07 27.77 10.61
N TRP A 7 10.40 27.21 9.61
CA TRP A 7 9.55 27.97 8.67
C TRP A 7 8.05 27.94 9.05
N TRP A 8 7.68 27.20 10.09
CA TRP A 8 6.28 26.93 10.43
C TRP A 8 5.67 28.00 11.31
N GLY A 9 6.44 28.93 11.85
CA GLY A 9 5.89 30.05 12.60
C GLY A 9 5.24 29.64 13.93
N SER A 10 5.78 28.61 14.58
CA SER A 10 5.48 28.19 15.95
C SER A 10 6.78 27.72 16.56
N ASN A 11 7.14 28.19 17.75
CA ASN A 11 8.32 27.78 18.51
C ASN A 11 8.01 26.67 19.53
N SER A 12 6.76 26.22 19.61
CA SER A 12 6.37 25.06 20.41
C SER A 12 6.76 23.77 19.69
N GLU A 13 7.55 22.92 20.35
CA GLU A 13 8.04 21.65 19.81
C GLU A 13 6.90 20.68 19.48
N GLY A 14 5.76 20.73 20.19
CA GLY A 14 4.58 19.88 19.89
C GLY A 14 3.73 20.38 18.71
N ALA A 15 3.78 21.68 18.41
CA ALA A 15 2.96 22.28 17.36
C ALA A 15 3.60 22.23 15.96
N ILE A 16 4.94 22.16 15.89
CA ILE A 16 5.70 22.01 14.64
C ILE A 16 5.41 20.67 13.94
N PRO A 17 5.49 19.50 14.59
CA PRO A 17 5.30 18.20 13.93
C PRO A 17 3.89 18.06 13.37
N GLN A 18 2.87 18.64 14.01
CA GLN A 18 1.49 18.67 13.48
C GLN A 18 1.37 19.42 12.13
N ARG A 19 2.34 20.28 11.79
CA ARG A 19 2.39 21.04 10.52
C ARG A 19 3.35 20.43 9.51
N ILE A 20 4.19 19.50 9.93
CA ILE A 20 5.09 18.76 9.07
C ILE A 20 4.33 17.55 8.55
N PHE A 21 4.50 17.26 7.26
CA PHE A 21 4.02 16.02 6.67
C PHE A 21 5.22 15.10 6.45
N ASP A 22 5.35 14.04 7.24
CA ASP A 22 6.53 13.16 7.20
C ASP A 22 6.19 11.67 7.28
N MET A 23 7.18 10.86 7.70
CA MET A 23 7.04 9.40 7.85
C MET A 23 5.91 9.01 8.82
N ASP A 24 5.62 9.84 9.83
CA ASP A 24 4.57 9.57 10.82
C ASP A 24 3.16 9.87 10.25
N ASP A 25 3.06 10.59 9.12
CA ASP A 25 1.83 10.70 8.33
C ASP A 25 1.71 9.58 7.30
N TRP A 26 2.76 9.41 6.46
CA TRP A 26 2.85 8.37 5.44
C TRP A 26 4.23 7.74 5.44
N ASN A 27 4.29 6.42 5.56
CA ASN A 27 5.55 5.67 5.71
C ASN A 27 6.45 5.72 4.46
N SER A 28 5.94 6.20 3.33
CA SER A 28 6.73 6.45 2.11
C SER A 28 7.64 7.68 2.21
N PHE A 29 7.38 8.59 3.15
CA PHE A 29 8.15 9.80 3.36
C PHE A 29 9.29 9.59 4.35
N THR A 30 10.28 10.48 4.33
CA THR A 30 11.40 10.43 5.27
C THR A 30 11.11 11.27 6.51
N ILE A 31 11.56 10.81 7.68
CA ILE A 31 11.47 11.57 8.94
C ILE A 31 12.08 12.97 8.78
N GLY A 32 11.32 13.99 9.16
CA GLY A 32 11.78 15.38 9.21
C GLY A 32 12.42 15.69 10.56
N LYS A 33 13.73 15.85 10.63
CA LYS A 33 14.38 16.44 11.82
C LYS A 33 14.22 17.94 11.74
N TYR A 34 13.63 18.56 12.75
CA TYR A 34 13.40 20.01 12.80
C TYR A 34 14.03 20.62 14.06
N SER A 35 14.26 21.93 14.02
CA SER A 35 14.65 22.72 15.19
C SER A 35 13.53 23.70 15.54
N PRO A 36 13.19 23.90 16.82
CA PRO A 36 12.15 24.86 17.21
C PRO A 36 12.58 26.32 17.03
N TYR A 37 13.87 26.58 16.82
CA TYR A 37 14.42 27.93 16.72
C TYR A 37 14.12 28.63 15.38
N PHE A 38 13.69 29.89 15.45
CA PHE A 38 13.52 30.75 14.28
C PHE A 38 14.88 31.23 13.76
N THR A 39 15.01 31.31 12.43
CA THR A 39 16.22 31.84 11.76
C THR A 39 16.22 33.36 11.65
N SER A 40 15.06 33.97 11.45
CA SER A 40 14.95 35.43 11.34
C SER A 40 14.54 36.05 12.67
N ARG A 41 15.03 37.26 12.91
CA ARG A 41 14.74 38.07 14.11
C ARG A 41 13.32 38.69 14.06
N GLU A 42 12.51 38.33 13.07
CA GLU A 42 11.33 39.09 12.63
C GLU A 42 10.08 38.90 13.50
N ARG A 43 10.01 37.83 14.32
CA ARG A 43 8.85 37.56 15.18
C ARG A 43 8.96 38.11 16.60
N PHE A 44 10.07 38.73 16.97
CA PHE A 44 10.18 39.38 18.27
C PHE A 44 9.34 40.67 18.37
N ASN A 45 8.90 41.23 17.24
CA ASN A 45 8.17 42.51 17.18
C ASN A 45 6.77 42.39 16.55
N ASP A 46 6.10 41.23 16.64
CA ASP A 46 4.66 41.20 16.33
C ASP A 46 3.90 41.84 17.51
N PHE A 47 3.22 42.97 17.29
CA PHE A 47 2.42 43.68 18.31
C PHE A 47 1.30 42.79 18.93
N TRP A 48 0.95 41.70 18.26
CA TRP A 48 -0.03 40.70 18.70
C TRP A 48 0.62 39.46 19.34
N TRP A 49 1.88 39.57 19.76
CA TRP A 49 2.62 38.48 20.38
C TRP A 49 2.07 38.21 21.79
N ASN A 50 1.51 37.01 21.97
CA ASN A 50 1.09 36.52 23.29
C ASN A 50 2.28 35.81 23.95
N TRP A 51 2.53 36.10 25.23
CA TRP A 51 3.62 35.51 26.03
C TRP A 51 3.54 33.99 26.13
N ASP A 52 2.36 33.38 25.95
CA ASP A 52 2.17 31.93 25.86
C ASP A 52 2.95 31.30 24.68
N TYR A 53 3.16 32.07 23.60
CA TYR A 53 3.97 31.65 22.45
C TYR A 53 5.46 31.98 22.63
N ALA A 54 5.89 32.47 23.79
CA ALA A 54 7.30 32.82 24.05
C ALA A 54 8.12 31.65 24.56
N GLN A 55 7.46 30.75 25.26
CA GLN A 55 8.12 29.70 25.99
C GLN A 55 8.46 28.58 25.00
N LEU A 56 9.73 28.16 24.99
CA LEU A 56 10.11 26.89 24.39
C LEU A 56 9.43 25.79 25.21
N SER A 57 8.21 25.44 24.82
CA SER A 57 7.54 24.27 25.34
C SER A 57 8.22 23.06 24.68
N HIS A 58 9.08 22.40 25.43
CA HIS A 58 9.52 21.05 25.09
C HIS A 58 8.28 20.17 25.27
N ALA A 59 7.75 19.68 24.15
CA ALA A 59 6.71 18.68 24.19
C ALA A 59 7.42 17.35 24.10
N ASP A 60 7.28 16.52 25.14
CA ASP A 60 7.57 15.11 24.97
C ASP A 60 6.75 14.59 23.79
N TYR A 61 7.33 13.67 23.01
CA TYR A 61 6.66 13.08 21.86
C TYR A 61 5.23 12.69 22.24
N ILE A 62 4.26 13.38 21.66
CA ILE A 62 2.84 13.18 21.96
C ILE A 62 2.47 11.87 21.31
N GLU A 63 2.38 10.80 22.11
CA GLU A 63 1.82 9.55 21.64
C GLU A 63 0.43 9.81 21.04
N PRO A 64 0.05 9.08 19.97
CA PRO A 64 -1.26 9.26 19.36
C PRO A 64 -2.35 9.04 20.40
N ALA A 65 -3.42 9.84 20.31
CA ALA A 65 -4.57 9.73 21.20
C ALA A 65 -5.06 8.28 21.25
N GLU A 66 -5.53 7.85 22.43
CA GLU A 66 -5.90 6.45 22.71
C GLU A 66 -6.87 5.88 21.65
N HIS A 67 -7.82 6.69 21.19
CA HIS A 67 -8.78 6.30 20.15
C HIS A 67 -8.36 6.62 18.70
N ASP A 68 -7.45 7.57 18.48
CA ASP A 68 -7.04 8.02 17.14
C ASP A 68 -5.54 7.69 16.94
N LEU A 69 -5.28 6.48 16.42
CA LEU A 69 -3.95 5.94 16.17
C LEU A 69 -3.35 6.52 14.87
N HIS A 70 -2.07 6.87 14.91
CA HIS A 70 -1.28 7.28 13.75
C HIS A 70 0.23 7.18 14.04
N GLY A 71 1.06 7.23 13.00
CA GLY A 71 2.51 7.35 13.12
C GLY A 71 3.18 6.13 13.72
N ARG A 72 4.23 6.34 14.53
CA ARG A 72 4.99 5.28 15.20
C ARG A 72 4.48 5.02 16.62
N ILE A 73 4.23 3.74 16.91
CA ILE A 73 3.97 3.25 18.26
C ILE A 73 5.24 2.62 18.80
N TYR A 74 5.73 3.14 19.94
CA TYR A 74 6.89 2.61 20.67
C TYR A 74 6.50 1.86 21.95
N SER A 75 5.38 2.21 22.55
CA SER A 75 4.84 1.61 23.77
C SER A 75 3.82 0.52 23.45
N ASN A 76 3.64 -0.42 24.37
CA ASN A 76 2.60 -1.42 24.24
C ASN A 76 1.23 -0.75 24.37
N LYS A 77 0.33 -1.00 23.41
CA LYS A 77 -1.03 -0.45 23.40
C LYS A 77 -2.05 -1.57 23.33
N ASN A 78 -3.07 -1.46 24.16
CA ASN A 78 -4.19 -2.37 24.26
C ASN A 78 -5.47 -1.65 23.82
N LEU A 79 -6.06 -2.13 22.74
CA LEU A 79 -7.37 -1.67 22.26
C LEU A 79 -8.42 -2.54 22.93
N THR A 80 -9.08 -1.96 23.92
CA THR A 80 -10.18 -2.58 24.67
C THR A 80 -11.51 -2.14 24.08
N LEU A 81 -12.53 -3.00 24.15
CA LEU A 81 -13.89 -2.52 23.92
C LEU A 81 -14.27 -1.66 25.12
N ASP A 82 -14.49 -0.36 24.93
CA ASP A 82 -14.97 0.54 25.97
C ASP A 82 -16.50 0.61 25.93
N PRO A 83 -17.23 -0.19 26.74
CA PRO A 83 -18.65 0.01 26.91
C PRO A 83 -18.87 1.26 27.77
N GLU A 84 -19.11 2.41 27.15
CA GLU A 84 -19.46 3.63 27.90
C GLU A 84 -20.62 3.33 28.88
N ARG A 85 -20.41 3.59 30.19
CA ARG A 85 -21.38 3.35 31.27
C ARG A 85 -22.05 4.68 31.64
N TRP A 86 -23.38 4.77 31.46
CA TRP A 86 -24.16 5.99 31.71
C TRP A 86 -24.40 6.29 33.21
N TYR A 87 -24.50 7.58 33.58
CA TYR A 87 -25.10 8.06 34.84
C TYR A 87 -26.45 8.78 34.60
N SER A 88 -27.54 8.22 35.17
CA SER A 88 -28.92 8.72 35.42
C SER A 88 -29.79 9.38 34.31
N PHE A 89 -31.06 8.95 34.27
CA PHE A 89 -32.26 9.27 33.42
C PHE A 89 -32.43 10.74 32.90
N PRO A 90 -33.05 11.06 31.74
CA PRO A 90 -33.78 10.24 30.74
C PRO A 90 -32.97 9.97 29.45
N GLN A 91 -33.11 8.76 28.91
CA GLN A 91 -32.12 8.09 28.07
C GLN A 91 -32.04 8.60 26.61
N TYR A 92 -30.90 9.16 26.23
CA TYR A 92 -30.41 9.18 24.85
C TYR A 92 -29.01 8.54 24.84
N TYR A 93 -28.82 7.46 24.07
CA TYR A 93 -27.51 6.80 23.92
C TYR A 93 -26.51 7.76 23.28
N ARG A 94 -25.31 7.91 23.85
CA ARG A 94 -24.14 8.40 23.11
C ARG A 94 -23.55 7.22 22.34
N PRO A 95 -23.19 7.36 21.05
CA PRO A 95 -22.60 6.25 20.31
C PRO A 95 -21.18 5.93 20.82
N PHE A 96 -20.92 4.64 21.04
CA PHE A 96 -19.60 4.02 21.12
C PHE A 96 -18.69 4.58 20.02
N ARG A 97 -17.50 5.12 20.38
CA ARG A 97 -16.54 5.62 19.38
C ARG A 97 -15.58 4.50 19.00
N PRO A 98 -15.59 4.04 17.73
CA PRO A 98 -14.63 3.04 17.26
C PRO A 98 -13.22 3.62 17.23
N TYR A 99 -12.21 2.76 17.38
CA TYR A 99 -10.81 3.17 17.20
C TYR A 99 -10.59 3.58 15.76
N ARG A 100 -9.81 4.63 15.53
CA ARG A 100 -9.55 5.15 14.18
C ARG A 100 -8.07 5.13 13.90
N ILE A 101 -7.73 4.71 12.69
CA ILE A 101 -6.39 4.85 12.14
C ILE A 101 -6.48 5.92 11.05
N THR A 102 -6.01 7.13 11.38
CA THR A 102 -6.16 8.31 10.53
C THR A 102 -5.08 8.45 9.45
N ARG A 103 -3.91 7.89 9.72
CA ARG A 103 -2.66 7.97 8.94
C ARG A 103 -1.91 6.65 9.05
N ASP A 104 -0.83 6.50 8.29
CA ASP A 104 -0.05 5.26 8.32
C ASP A 104 0.40 4.94 9.74
N LEU A 105 0.12 3.70 10.16
CA LEU A 105 0.45 3.21 11.49
C LEU A 105 1.64 2.27 11.39
N THR A 106 2.65 2.52 12.20
CA THR A 106 3.87 1.71 12.24
C THR A 106 4.12 1.25 13.67
N ILE A 107 4.04 -0.06 13.89
CA ILE A 107 4.32 -0.68 15.19
C ILE A 107 5.82 -0.96 15.23
N MET A 108 6.55 -0.25 16.08
CA MET A 108 8.00 -0.38 16.18
C MET A 108 8.41 -1.71 16.82
N PRO A 109 9.65 -2.19 16.58
CA PRO A 109 10.18 -3.35 17.28
C PRO A 109 10.15 -3.14 18.80
N GLY A 110 9.74 -4.18 19.53
CA GLY A 110 9.58 -4.14 20.99
C GLY A 110 8.23 -3.59 21.46
N ALA A 111 7.45 -2.95 20.59
CA ALA A 111 6.08 -2.55 20.88
C ALA A 111 5.09 -3.67 20.54
N THR A 112 4.06 -3.82 21.35
CA THR A 112 2.95 -4.74 21.09
C THR A 112 1.64 -3.96 20.94
N LEU A 113 0.94 -4.16 19.82
CA LEU A 113 -0.45 -3.71 19.65
C LEU A 113 -1.36 -4.90 19.92
N TYR A 114 -2.07 -4.86 21.04
CA TYR A 114 -3.04 -5.86 21.46
C TYR A 114 -4.44 -5.38 21.10
N ILE A 115 -5.20 -6.17 20.34
CA ILE A 115 -6.58 -5.86 19.97
C ILE A 115 -7.48 -6.91 20.61
N GLU A 116 -8.40 -6.46 21.47
CA GLU A 116 -9.36 -7.34 22.12
C GLU A 116 -10.51 -7.77 21.19
N LYS A 117 -11.22 -8.80 21.64
CA LYS A 117 -12.41 -9.33 20.99
C LYS A 117 -13.51 -8.27 20.84
N ASN A 118 -14.25 -8.36 19.73
CA ASN A 118 -15.35 -7.44 19.38
C ASN A 118 -14.96 -5.96 19.25
N VAL A 119 -13.67 -5.62 19.15
CA VAL A 119 -13.23 -4.26 18.88
C VAL A 119 -13.42 -3.92 17.40
N GLU A 120 -13.90 -2.70 17.16
CA GLU A 120 -14.06 -2.14 15.82
C GLU A 120 -13.00 -1.07 15.56
N VAL A 121 -12.27 -1.24 14.45
CA VAL A 121 -11.19 -0.34 14.04
C VAL A 121 -11.53 0.22 12.66
N HIS A 122 -11.73 1.52 12.59
CA HIS A 122 -12.00 2.26 11.36
C HIS A 122 -10.69 2.76 10.75
N VAL A 123 -10.41 2.35 9.53
CA VAL A 123 -9.18 2.72 8.82
C VAL A 123 -9.50 3.73 7.73
N TRP A 124 -8.72 4.81 7.71
CA TRP A 124 -8.83 5.82 6.67
C TRP A 124 -8.46 5.29 5.27
N PRO A 125 -8.99 5.92 4.20
CA PRO A 125 -8.67 5.50 2.84
C PRO A 125 -7.18 5.63 2.54
N ASN A 126 -6.62 4.63 1.85
CA ASN A 126 -5.20 4.52 1.48
C ASN A 126 -4.21 4.44 2.64
N VAL A 127 -4.67 4.28 3.88
CA VAL A 127 -3.81 4.15 5.05
C VAL A 127 -3.34 2.71 5.24
N ARG A 128 -2.06 2.54 5.55
CA ARG A 128 -1.42 1.23 5.74
C ARG A 128 -1.03 1.01 7.19
N ILE A 129 -1.00 -0.26 7.58
CA ILE A 129 -0.50 -0.69 8.89
C ILE A 129 0.78 -1.50 8.65
N LEU A 130 1.92 -0.99 9.09
CA LEU A 130 3.19 -1.70 9.08
C LEU A 130 3.48 -2.25 10.48
N VAL A 131 3.64 -3.56 10.58
CA VAL A 131 3.97 -4.25 11.83
C VAL A 131 5.44 -4.66 11.77
N LEU A 132 6.29 -3.99 12.55
CA LEU A 132 7.70 -4.40 12.78
C LEU A 132 7.91 -5.04 14.16
N GLY A 133 7.04 -4.71 15.12
CA GLY A 133 6.94 -5.37 16.43
C GLY A 133 5.92 -6.50 16.42
N ASN A 134 5.09 -6.56 17.46
CA ASN A 134 4.06 -7.60 17.58
C ASN A 134 2.66 -7.01 17.43
N LEU A 135 1.81 -7.67 16.65
CA LEU A 135 0.38 -7.41 16.56
C LEU A 135 -0.35 -8.66 17.07
N ILE A 136 -1.05 -8.54 18.19
CA ILE A 136 -1.82 -9.63 18.79
C ILE A 136 -3.30 -9.28 18.64
N ALA A 137 -4.03 -10.10 17.89
CA ALA A 137 -5.47 -9.96 17.68
C ALA A 137 -6.19 -11.11 18.38
N ASP A 138 -6.74 -10.85 19.56
CA ASP A 138 -7.46 -11.85 20.36
C ASP A 138 -8.96 -11.83 19.99
N ALA A 139 -9.30 -12.50 18.89
CA ALA A 139 -10.68 -12.63 18.42
C ALA A 139 -11.25 -14.03 18.67
N THR A 140 -12.56 -14.11 18.89
CA THR A 140 -13.29 -15.38 18.87
C THR A 140 -14.28 -15.41 17.70
N LEU A 141 -14.73 -16.59 17.28
CA LEU A 141 -15.71 -16.73 16.20
C LEU A 141 -16.99 -15.90 16.45
N TRP A 142 -17.41 -15.80 17.70
CA TRP A 142 -18.61 -15.07 18.14
C TRP A 142 -18.36 -13.59 18.40
N GLN A 143 -17.12 -13.22 18.69
CA GLN A 143 -16.69 -11.85 18.97
C GLN A 143 -15.49 -11.50 18.07
N PRO A 144 -15.72 -11.38 16.75
CA PRO A 144 -14.66 -11.07 15.80
C PRO A 144 -14.19 -9.62 15.95
N ILE A 145 -12.92 -9.37 15.65
CA ILE A 145 -12.39 -8.02 15.46
C ILE A 145 -12.80 -7.54 14.07
N ARG A 146 -13.37 -6.33 13.98
CA ARG A 146 -13.83 -5.77 12.70
C ARG A 146 -12.94 -4.62 12.27
N PHE A 147 -12.20 -4.84 11.18
CA PHE A 147 -11.57 -3.75 10.44
C PHE A 147 -12.56 -3.22 9.41
N LEU A 148 -12.99 -1.98 9.59
CA LEU A 148 -13.93 -1.31 8.70
C LEU A 148 -13.24 -0.12 8.02
N PRO A 149 -13.55 0.18 6.76
CA PRO A 149 -13.19 1.47 6.18
C PRO A 149 -13.93 2.62 6.88
N LEU A 150 -13.51 3.87 6.65
CA LEU A 150 -14.17 5.04 7.22
C LEU A 150 -15.58 5.24 6.64
N ASN A 151 -16.56 5.52 7.51
CA ASN A 151 -17.93 5.85 7.09
C ASN A 151 -17.98 7.28 6.50
N VAL A 152 -18.81 7.50 5.49
CA VAL A 152 -19.04 8.82 4.88
C VAL A 152 -19.48 9.86 5.92
N THR A 153 -20.34 9.50 6.88
CA THR A 153 -20.80 10.44 7.92
C THR A 153 -19.65 10.91 8.82
N GLU A 154 -18.82 9.97 9.28
CA GLU A 154 -17.62 10.26 10.09
C GLU A 154 -16.61 11.09 9.32
N ALA A 155 -16.39 10.78 8.03
CA ALA A 155 -15.51 11.55 7.17
C ALA A 155 -15.97 13.01 7.01
N LEU A 156 -17.28 13.26 7.01
CA LEU A 156 -17.83 14.62 6.94
C LEU A 156 -17.68 15.37 8.28
N GLU A 157 -17.87 14.70 9.41
CA GLU A 157 -17.62 15.28 10.73
C GLU A 157 -16.17 15.74 10.90
N GLU A 158 -15.22 14.92 10.45
CA GLU A 158 -13.79 15.25 10.52
C GLU A 158 -13.43 16.43 9.62
N LYS A 159 -13.97 16.47 8.39
CA LYS A 159 -13.82 17.64 7.51
C LYS A 159 -14.37 18.92 8.14
N GLY A 160 -15.41 18.83 8.98
CA GLY A 160 -15.97 19.95 9.73
C GLY A 160 -15.10 20.42 10.90
N LYS A 161 -14.40 19.50 11.57
CA LYS A 161 -13.49 19.79 12.70
C LYS A 161 -12.15 20.39 12.28
N ILE A 162 -11.70 20.12 11.05
CA ILE A 162 -10.51 20.78 10.47
C ILE A 162 -10.87 22.25 10.25
N GLY A 163 -10.57 23.09 11.25
CA GLY A 163 -10.72 24.53 11.16
C GLY A 163 -9.95 25.06 9.94
N THR A 164 -10.68 25.42 8.89
CA THR A 164 -10.09 26.00 7.67
C THR A 164 -9.66 27.45 7.92
N ARG A 165 -8.70 27.68 8.83
CA ARG A 165 -8.10 29.02 9.06
C ARG A 165 -7.23 29.48 7.88
N TYR A 166 -7.13 28.69 6.81
CA TYR A 166 -6.51 29.06 5.54
C TYR A 166 -7.30 28.53 4.33
N LYS A 167 -8.60 28.84 4.22
CA LYS A 167 -9.15 29.11 2.89
C LYS A 167 -8.65 30.48 2.44
N ARG A 168 -7.34 30.59 2.15
CA ARG A 168 -6.89 31.63 1.22
C ARG A 168 -7.55 31.27 -0.10
N SER A 169 -8.51 32.08 -0.49
CA SER A 169 -8.97 32.20 -1.86
C SER A 169 -7.74 32.42 -2.74
N ILE A 170 -7.19 31.32 -3.26
CA ILE A 170 -6.33 31.39 -4.43
C ILE A 170 -7.28 31.79 -5.54
N LEU A 171 -7.46 33.11 -5.67
CA LEU A 171 -7.76 33.74 -6.94
C LEU A 171 -6.86 33.04 -7.96
N LYS A 172 -7.48 32.32 -8.89
CA LYS A 172 -6.84 31.76 -10.07
C LYS A 172 -6.15 32.91 -10.80
N ARG A 173 -4.94 33.22 -10.38
CA ARG A 173 -4.06 34.15 -11.08
C ARG A 173 -3.67 33.41 -12.34
N GLN A 174 -4.16 33.95 -13.45
CA GLN A 174 -3.92 33.46 -14.80
C GLN A 174 -2.45 33.05 -14.93
N ARG A 175 -2.23 31.79 -15.32
CA ARG A 175 -0.91 31.29 -15.73
C ARG A 175 -0.43 32.16 -16.89
N HIS A 176 0.39 33.16 -16.59
CA HIS A 176 1.21 33.79 -17.60
C HIS A 176 2.17 32.72 -18.13
N LYS A 177 2.02 32.43 -19.42
CA LYS A 177 2.93 31.61 -20.22
C LYS A 177 4.30 32.25 -20.17
N ILE A 178 5.17 31.70 -19.34
CA ILE A 178 6.58 32.07 -19.24
C ILE A 178 7.36 30.77 -19.52
N PHE A 179 7.98 30.78 -20.72
CA PHE A 179 9.00 29.89 -21.29
C PHE A 179 8.60 28.50 -21.81
N ASP A 180 8.24 28.48 -23.11
CA ASP A 180 7.99 27.33 -23.98
C ASP A 180 9.18 27.03 -24.93
N SER A 181 10.36 27.63 -24.69
CA SER A 181 11.57 27.44 -25.51
C SER A 181 12.41 26.24 -25.03
N ASP A 182 12.62 26.12 -23.72
CA ASP A 182 13.52 25.12 -23.14
C ASP A 182 12.92 23.71 -23.18
N PHE A 183 11.59 23.60 -23.07
CA PHE A 183 10.90 22.31 -23.18
C PHE A 183 10.96 21.74 -24.61
N LYS A 184 10.90 22.61 -25.64
CA LYS A 184 11.07 22.23 -27.05
C LYS A 184 12.52 21.83 -27.34
N HIS A 185 13.49 22.52 -26.75
CA HIS A 185 14.92 22.19 -26.89
C HIS A 185 15.24 20.83 -26.22
N ILE A 186 14.71 20.57 -25.02
CA ILE A 186 14.85 19.29 -24.31
C ILE A 186 14.17 18.14 -25.08
N GLN A 187 12.99 18.37 -25.67
CA GLN A 187 12.33 17.38 -26.53
C GLN A 187 13.14 17.08 -27.81
N HIS A 188 13.75 18.09 -28.43
CA HIS A 188 14.60 17.91 -29.61
C HIS A 188 15.89 17.13 -29.29
N ILE A 189 16.54 17.41 -28.16
CA ILE A 189 17.73 16.67 -27.70
C ILE A 189 17.37 15.21 -27.36
N ARG A 190 16.21 14.98 -26.72
CA ARG A 190 15.69 13.61 -26.45
C ARG A 190 15.36 12.84 -27.72
N LYS A 191 14.86 13.51 -28.77
CA LYS A 191 14.66 12.89 -30.10
C LYS A 191 15.99 12.54 -30.78
N LYS A 192 17.04 13.37 -30.65
CA LYS A 192 18.37 13.11 -31.23
C LYS A 192 19.16 12.01 -30.51
N ARG A 193 18.92 11.77 -29.22
CA ARG A 193 19.63 10.77 -28.40
C ARG A 193 18.98 9.39 -28.35
N ARG A 194 17.80 9.21 -28.96
CA ARG A 194 17.26 7.87 -29.20
C ARG A 194 18.09 7.26 -30.32
N ALA A 195 19.07 6.44 -29.96
CA ALA A 195 19.75 5.54 -30.88
C ALA A 195 18.67 4.90 -31.77
N GLY A 196 18.77 5.14 -33.08
CA GLY A 196 17.82 4.58 -34.04
C GLY A 196 17.83 3.07 -33.88
N TYR A 197 16.64 2.48 -33.72
CA TYR A 197 16.50 1.03 -33.79
C TYR A 197 17.08 0.56 -35.12
N ASP A 198 17.94 -0.46 -35.05
CA ASP A 198 18.59 -1.10 -36.19
C ASP A 198 17.53 -1.40 -37.29
N PRO A 199 17.74 -1.12 -38.58
CA PRO A 199 16.77 -1.39 -39.65
C PRO A 199 16.23 -2.83 -39.66
N VAL A 200 17.00 -3.80 -39.16
CA VAL A 200 16.56 -5.19 -38.95
C VAL A 200 15.41 -5.29 -37.93
N PHE A 201 15.41 -4.44 -36.90
CA PHE A 201 14.37 -4.36 -35.86
C PHE A 201 13.05 -3.80 -36.40
N LEU A 202 13.10 -2.91 -37.41
CA LEU A 202 11.92 -2.41 -38.11
C LEU A 202 11.29 -3.49 -39.00
N GLN A 203 12.12 -4.37 -39.55
CA GLN A 203 11.70 -5.45 -40.44
C GLN A 203 11.13 -6.65 -39.66
N PHE A 204 11.59 -6.84 -38.41
CA PHE A 204 11.12 -7.89 -37.51
C PHE A 204 10.91 -7.38 -36.07
N PRO A 205 9.84 -6.61 -35.81
CA PRO A 205 9.61 -5.99 -34.49
C PRO A 205 9.37 -6.99 -33.36
N THR A 206 9.12 -8.26 -33.70
CA THR A 206 8.93 -9.38 -32.76
C THR A 206 10.22 -10.12 -32.42
N ILE A 207 11.29 -9.96 -33.21
CA ILE A 207 12.58 -10.61 -32.96
C ILE A 207 13.40 -9.70 -32.05
N ARG A 208 13.29 -9.92 -30.73
CA ARG A 208 14.24 -9.37 -29.78
C ARG A 208 15.47 -10.27 -29.74
N ARG A 209 16.59 -9.80 -30.29
CA ARG A 209 17.89 -10.50 -30.22
C ARG A 209 18.54 -10.46 -28.83
N ASP A 210 18.05 -9.60 -27.94
CA ASP A 210 18.70 -9.31 -26.66
C ASP A 210 18.47 -10.39 -25.59
N ASP A 211 17.46 -11.25 -25.74
CA ASP A 211 17.10 -12.28 -24.74
C ASP A 211 16.95 -13.67 -25.39
N PRO A 212 17.98 -14.55 -25.32
CA PRO A 212 17.90 -15.91 -25.84
C PRO A 212 16.89 -16.81 -25.09
N TYR A 213 16.42 -16.36 -23.93
CA TYR A 213 15.42 -17.05 -23.08
C TYR A 213 14.01 -16.46 -23.21
N PHE A 214 13.75 -15.66 -24.25
CA PHE A 214 12.43 -15.08 -24.46
C PHE A 214 11.42 -16.15 -24.90
N GLN A 215 10.44 -16.43 -24.04
CA GLN A 215 9.33 -17.33 -24.32
C GLN A 215 8.03 -16.53 -24.42
N THR A 216 7.31 -16.66 -25.54
CA THR A 216 5.97 -16.06 -25.70
C THR A 216 4.90 -17.03 -25.21
N PHE A 217 4.04 -16.56 -24.32
CA PHE A 217 2.86 -17.29 -23.88
C PHE A 217 1.70 -16.31 -23.67
N THR A 218 0.47 -16.83 -23.66
CA THR A 218 -0.73 -16.03 -23.38
C THR A 218 -1.37 -16.48 -22.09
N VAL A 219 -1.91 -15.52 -21.34
CA VAL A 219 -2.52 -15.78 -20.03
C VAL A 219 -4.04 -15.94 -20.15
N SER A 220 -4.61 -16.89 -19.41
CA SER A 220 -6.05 -17.04 -19.20
C SER A 220 -6.37 -17.40 -17.75
N LEU A 221 -7.64 -17.21 -17.34
CA LEU A 221 -8.15 -17.63 -16.03
C LEU A 221 -9.20 -18.72 -16.21
N THR A 222 -9.28 -19.65 -15.27
CA THR A 222 -10.34 -20.69 -15.27
C THR A 222 -11.74 -20.09 -15.13
N GLU A 223 -12.70 -20.61 -15.88
CA GLU A 223 -14.10 -20.13 -15.87
C GLU A 223 -14.94 -20.64 -14.69
N ASN A 224 -14.49 -21.66 -13.95
CA ASN A 224 -15.23 -22.34 -12.87
C ASN A 224 -15.39 -21.51 -11.57
N SER A 225 -15.11 -20.21 -11.57
CA SER A 225 -15.19 -19.38 -10.37
C SER A 225 -16.56 -18.69 -10.25
N THR A 226 -16.91 -18.28 -9.03
CA THR A 226 -18.13 -17.52 -8.73
C THR A 226 -18.19 -16.16 -9.43
N LEU A 227 -17.04 -15.65 -9.88
CA LEU A 227 -16.87 -14.38 -10.58
C LEU A 227 -16.21 -14.64 -11.94
N SER A 228 -16.99 -15.21 -12.86
CA SER A 228 -16.55 -15.54 -14.22
C SER A 228 -15.79 -14.36 -14.86
N LYS A 229 -14.60 -14.65 -15.40
CA LYS A 229 -13.64 -13.72 -16.02
C LYS A 229 -12.94 -12.72 -15.10
N ARG A 230 -13.33 -12.56 -13.84
CA ARG A 230 -12.65 -11.67 -12.89
C ARG A 230 -11.72 -12.41 -11.95
N ALA A 231 -12.04 -13.65 -11.62
CA ALA A 231 -11.23 -14.45 -10.72
C ALA A 231 -11.09 -15.87 -11.23
N GLY A 232 -9.96 -16.52 -10.95
CA GLY A 232 -9.75 -17.91 -11.36
C GLY A 232 -8.30 -18.35 -11.15
N PHE A 233 -8.06 -19.63 -11.39
CA PHE A 233 -6.71 -20.18 -11.43
C PHE A 233 -6.01 -19.73 -12.71
N LEU A 234 -4.75 -19.34 -12.56
CA LEU A 234 -3.89 -18.85 -13.63
C LEU A 234 -3.48 -19.99 -14.56
N GLN A 235 -3.76 -19.81 -15.84
CA GLN A 235 -3.42 -20.71 -16.92
C GLN A 235 -2.56 -20.00 -17.96
N LEU A 236 -1.56 -20.71 -18.46
CA LEU A 236 -0.55 -20.21 -19.38
C LEU A 236 -0.60 -21.08 -20.63
N TYR A 237 -0.97 -20.50 -21.76
CA TYR A 237 -0.97 -21.18 -23.04
C TYR A 237 0.37 -20.96 -23.74
N ASN A 238 1.07 -22.06 -24.01
CA ASN A 238 2.29 -22.04 -24.78
C ASN A 238 1.97 -22.26 -26.26
N ALA A 239 2.33 -21.29 -27.11
CA ALA A 239 2.10 -21.39 -28.55
C ALA A 239 2.95 -22.48 -29.23
N THR A 240 4.13 -22.82 -28.68
CA THR A 240 5.03 -23.80 -29.31
C THR A 240 4.60 -25.24 -29.06
N THR A 241 4.07 -25.54 -27.87
CA THR A 241 3.59 -26.89 -27.51
C THR A 241 2.10 -27.05 -27.74
N GLY A 242 1.35 -25.95 -27.86
CA GLY A 242 -0.11 -25.97 -27.96
C GLY A 242 -0.81 -26.40 -26.67
N GLU A 243 -0.08 -26.48 -25.56
CA GLU A 243 -0.61 -26.93 -24.27
C GLU A 243 -0.96 -25.76 -23.34
N ILE A 244 -1.98 -25.97 -22.50
CA ILE A 244 -2.33 -25.07 -21.39
C ILE A 244 -1.72 -25.64 -20.11
N VAL A 245 -0.88 -24.83 -19.46
CA VAL A 245 -0.15 -25.20 -18.25
C VAL A 245 -0.67 -24.35 -17.08
N PRO A 246 -1.03 -24.96 -15.94
CA PRO A 246 -1.37 -24.18 -14.75
C PRO A 246 -0.12 -23.53 -14.14
N SER A 247 -0.29 -22.40 -13.48
CA SER A 247 0.80 -21.76 -12.74
C SER A 247 0.86 -22.23 -11.29
N CYS A 248 2.02 -22.73 -10.84
CA CYS A 248 2.26 -23.23 -9.48
C CYS A 248 3.43 -22.54 -8.76
N ASP A 249 3.75 -21.33 -9.17
CA ASP A 249 4.83 -20.56 -8.58
C ASP A 249 4.49 -20.15 -7.14
N ARG A 250 5.17 -20.76 -6.15
CA ARG A 250 5.04 -20.44 -4.72
C ARG A 250 5.46 -19.02 -4.37
N GLN A 251 6.29 -18.40 -5.20
CA GLN A 251 6.77 -17.02 -5.01
C GLN A 251 6.05 -16.04 -5.94
N PHE A 252 4.89 -16.42 -6.47
CA PHE A 252 4.08 -15.52 -7.28
C PHE A 252 3.68 -14.29 -6.45
N THR A 253 3.93 -13.09 -6.98
CA THR A 253 3.69 -11.85 -6.23
C THR A 253 2.43 -11.12 -6.69
N ARG A 254 1.95 -10.17 -5.86
CA ARG A 254 0.88 -9.24 -6.25
C ARG A 254 1.21 -8.44 -7.52
N ARG A 255 2.49 -8.12 -7.77
CA ARG A 255 2.92 -7.40 -8.98
C ARG A 255 2.74 -8.25 -10.24
N ASN A 256 3.04 -9.54 -10.16
CA ASN A 256 2.76 -10.48 -11.25
C ASN A 256 1.27 -10.55 -11.54
N ALA A 257 0.45 -10.65 -10.48
CA ALA A 257 -1.01 -10.64 -10.61
C ALA A 257 -1.55 -9.36 -11.27
N GLN A 258 -0.97 -8.19 -10.96
CA GLN A 258 -1.35 -6.92 -11.59
C GLN A 258 -1.08 -6.93 -13.10
N VAL A 259 0.05 -7.49 -13.53
CA VAL A 259 0.38 -7.63 -14.96
C VAL A 259 -0.57 -8.61 -15.63
N VAL A 260 -0.92 -9.72 -14.98
CA VAL A 260 -1.93 -10.68 -15.47
C VAL A 260 -3.29 -9.99 -15.68
N CYS A 261 -3.79 -9.26 -14.67
CA CYS A 261 -5.04 -8.53 -14.79
C CYS A 261 -4.99 -7.49 -15.92
N ARG A 262 -3.84 -6.83 -16.11
CA ARG A 262 -3.63 -5.88 -17.20
C ARG A 262 -3.65 -6.55 -18.57
N GLU A 263 -3.01 -7.70 -18.71
CA GLU A 263 -2.98 -8.48 -19.95
C GLU A 263 -4.39 -8.92 -20.37
N LEU A 264 -5.23 -9.26 -19.39
CA LEU A 264 -6.64 -9.61 -19.60
C LEU A 264 -7.57 -8.40 -19.86
N GLY A 265 -7.03 -7.17 -19.82
CA GLY A 265 -7.82 -5.95 -19.98
C GLY A 265 -8.72 -5.60 -18.79
N LEU A 266 -8.42 -6.15 -17.61
CA LEU A 266 -9.16 -5.91 -16.36
C LEU A 266 -8.48 -4.81 -15.53
N ASP A 267 -9.23 -4.24 -14.58
CA ASP A 267 -8.69 -3.22 -13.68
C ASP A 267 -7.61 -3.83 -12.75
N THR A 268 -6.53 -3.07 -12.54
CA THR A 268 -5.35 -3.50 -11.76
C THR A 268 -5.31 -2.92 -10.35
N GLN A 269 -6.32 -2.14 -9.97
CA GLN A 269 -6.36 -1.45 -8.68
C GLN A 269 -6.62 -2.42 -7.52
N ASN A 270 -7.62 -3.30 -7.66
CA ASN A 270 -8.02 -4.26 -6.62
C ASN A 270 -7.62 -5.69 -7.01
N VAL A 271 -6.32 -5.99 -6.92
CA VAL A 271 -5.75 -7.28 -7.31
C VAL A 271 -5.28 -8.07 -6.10
N TYR A 272 -5.75 -9.31 -6.02
CA TYR A 272 -5.31 -10.32 -5.05
C TYR A 272 -4.78 -11.55 -5.75
N HIS A 273 -3.85 -12.22 -5.07
CA HIS A 273 -3.34 -13.52 -5.46
C HIS A 273 -3.33 -14.42 -4.23
N TRP A 274 -3.60 -15.70 -4.43
CA TRP A 274 -3.53 -16.71 -3.39
C TRP A 274 -2.96 -17.99 -3.96
N LEU A 275 -2.25 -18.74 -3.12
CA LEU A 275 -1.83 -20.10 -3.40
C LEU A 275 -2.84 -21.04 -2.75
N THR A 276 -3.55 -21.80 -3.57
CA THR A 276 -4.58 -22.71 -3.11
C THR A 276 -4.53 -24.05 -3.83
N PRO A 277 -4.99 -25.14 -3.17
CA PRO A 277 -5.13 -26.43 -3.83
C PRO A 277 -6.16 -26.36 -4.93
N ARG A 278 -5.91 -27.09 -6.02
CA ARG A 278 -6.86 -27.26 -7.13
C ARG A 278 -7.24 -28.72 -7.25
N TRP A 279 -8.38 -29.08 -6.69
CA TRP A 279 -8.87 -30.47 -6.69
C TRP A 279 -9.22 -31.00 -8.08
N ASP A 280 -9.57 -30.13 -9.03
CA ASP A 280 -9.90 -30.51 -10.41
C ASP A 280 -8.69 -30.88 -11.27
N TYR A 281 -7.46 -30.65 -10.79
CA TYR A 281 -6.24 -30.88 -11.56
C TYR A 281 -5.32 -31.87 -10.84
N ASN A 282 -5.03 -32.99 -11.50
CA ASN A 282 -4.10 -34.00 -10.99
C ASN A 282 -2.84 -34.10 -11.89
N PRO A 283 -1.66 -33.64 -11.41
CA PRO A 283 -0.40 -33.67 -12.14
C PRO A 283 0.16 -35.08 -12.33
N HIS A 284 -0.25 -36.08 -11.54
CA HIS A 284 0.22 -37.46 -11.67
C HIS A 284 -0.41 -38.21 -12.85
N VAL A 285 -1.57 -37.75 -13.34
CA VAL A 285 -2.30 -38.42 -14.44
C VAL A 285 -1.75 -37.98 -15.81
N ARG A 286 -1.05 -36.83 -15.91
CA ARG A 286 -0.45 -36.37 -17.16
C ARG A 286 0.91 -37.03 -17.40
N LEU A 287 1.02 -37.77 -18.51
CA LEU A 287 2.26 -38.40 -18.99
C LEU A 287 3.32 -37.36 -19.40
N VAL A 288 2.91 -36.29 -20.09
CA VAL A 288 3.77 -35.19 -20.50
C VAL A 288 3.64 -34.05 -19.50
N LYS A 289 4.77 -33.69 -18.88
CA LYS A 289 4.86 -32.65 -17.86
C LYS A 289 5.59 -31.44 -18.44
N THR A 290 4.82 -30.44 -18.83
CA THR A 290 5.35 -29.12 -19.20
C THR A 290 5.13 -28.16 -18.04
N TYR A 291 6.18 -27.44 -17.67
CA TYR A 291 6.14 -26.40 -16.64
C TYR A 291 6.51 -25.06 -17.25
N MET A 292 6.02 -24.00 -16.62
CA MET A 292 6.35 -22.64 -17.01
C MET A 292 7.38 -22.09 -16.04
N GLU A 293 8.43 -21.49 -16.59
CA GLU A 293 9.47 -20.86 -15.79
C GLU A 293 8.89 -19.66 -15.01
N PRO A 294 9.34 -19.43 -13.77
CA PRO A 294 8.79 -18.38 -12.92
C PRO A 294 9.20 -16.99 -13.43
N ARG A 295 8.25 -16.05 -13.34
CA ARG A 295 8.43 -14.67 -13.78
C ARG A 295 8.35 -13.72 -12.60
N GLU A 296 9.22 -12.72 -12.58
CA GLU A 296 9.21 -11.66 -11.57
C GLU A 296 8.99 -10.31 -12.26
N CYS A 297 7.79 -9.75 -12.05
CA CYS A 297 7.37 -8.49 -12.64
C CYS A 297 7.60 -7.32 -11.69
N ILE A 298 7.92 -6.16 -12.26
CA ILE A 298 7.96 -4.87 -11.56
C ILE A 298 6.54 -4.33 -11.33
N GLY A 299 5.59 -4.69 -12.20
CA GLY A 299 4.18 -4.29 -12.15
C GLY A 299 3.80 -3.24 -13.20
N THR A 300 4.74 -2.79 -14.04
CA THR A 300 4.54 -1.82 -15.14
C THR A 300 4.39 -2.48 -16.52
N GLU A 301 4.69 -3.77 -16.59
CA GLU A 301 4.69 -4.56 -17.82
C GLU A 301 3.27 -4.70 -18.37
N THR A 302 3.15 -4.82 -19.69
CA THR A 302 1.85 -4.98 -20.38
C THR A 302 1.37 -6.42 -20.39
N ARG A 303 2.30 -7.38 -20.30
CA ARG A 303 2.07 -8.81 -20.44
C ARG A 303 3.05 -9.57 -19.56
N LEU A 304 2.66 -10.77 -19.11
CA LEU A 304 3.46 -11.58 -18.19
C LEU A 304 4.72 -12.16 -18.86
N ASP A 305 4.69 -12.38 -20.18
CA ASP A 305 5.84 -12.85 -20.98
C ASP A 305 6.99 -11.83 -21.05
N LYS A 306 6.70 -10.54 -20.81
CA LYS A 306 7.70 -9.45 -20.77
C LYS A 306 8.37 -9.28 -19.42
N CYS A 307 7.92 -10.00 -18.39
CA CYS A 307 8.57 -9.96 -17.10
C CYS A 307 9.87 -10.78 -17.12
N ASN A 308 10.81 -10.34 -16.28
CA ASN A 308 12.10 -11.00 -16.16
C ASN A 308 11.93 -12.43 -15.61
N LEU A 309 12.80 -13.33 -16.05
CA LEU A 309 12.89 -14.67 -15.49
C LEU A 309 13.44 -14.61 -14.08
N ARG A 310 12.80 -15.34 -13.16
CA ARG A 310 13.30 -15.48 -11.80
C ARG A 310 14.30 -16.63 -11.76
N MET A 311 15.59 -16.28 -11.68
CA MET A 311 16.69 -17.25 -11.61
C MET A 311 16.78 -17.85 -10.20
N THR A 312 15.92 -18.82 -9.89
CA THR A 312 16.05 -19.63 -8.66
C THR A 312 16.53 -21.03 -8.95
N GLY A 313 17.52 -21.50 -8.19
CA GLY A 313 18.06 -22.86 -8.32
C GLY A 313 17.20 -23.96 -7.70
N ASN A 314 15.97 -23.68 -7.29
CA ASN A 314 15.05 -24.69 -6.73
C ASN A 314 13.81 -24.84 -7.61
N ASP A 315 13.79 -25.91 -8.41
CA ASP A 315 12.76 -26.16 -9.40
C ASP A 315 11.41 -26.56 -8.77
N SER A 316 11.43 -27.12 -7.55
CA SER A 316 10.22 -27.53 -6.82
C SER A 316 9.30 -26.36 -6.42
N LEU A 317 9.81 -25.13 -6.44
CA LEU A 317 9.06 -23.94 -6.05
C LEU A 317 8.03 -23.52 -7.10
N TRP A 318 8.19 -23.94 -8.35
CA TRP A 318 7.36 -23.47 -9.46
C TRP A 318 6.87 -24.60 -10.38
N MET A 319 7.47 -25.79 -10.30
CA MET A 319 6.94 -26.98 -10.95
C MET A 319 5.66 -27.46 -10.27
N CYS A 320 4.59 -27.63 -11.06
CA CYS A 320 3.31 -28.21 -10.62
C CYS A 320 3.41 -29.73 -10.40
N MET A 321 4.19 -30.15 -9.41
CA MET A 321 4.32 -31.56 -9.02
C MET A 321 3.22 -31.99 -8.04
N ASP A 322 2.77 -31.06 -7.19
CA ASP A 322 1.78 -31.29 -6.13
C ASP A 322 0.45 -30.59 -6.45
N ASN A 323 -0.63 -30.99 -5.76
CA ASN A 323 -1.98 -30.45 -6.00
C ASN A 323 -2.30 -29.21 -5.16
N GLU A 324 -1.38 -28.77 -4.30
CA GLU A 324 -1.66 -27.81 -3.22
C GLU A 324 -1.35 -26.35 -3.56
N HIS A 325 -0.47 -26.12 -4.54
CA HIS A 325 0.16 -24.82 -4.75
C HIS A 325 -0.19 -24.24 -6.11
N PHE A 326 -1.48 -23.94 -6.37
CA PHE A 326 -1.88 -23.28 -7.61
C PHE A 326 -2.14 -21.79 -7.40
N ASN A 327 -1.72 -20.99 -8.37
CA ASN A 327 -1.92 -19.56 -8.34
C ASN A 327 -3.35 -19.20 -8.73
N TYR A 328 -4.09 -18.67 -7.78
CA TYR A 328 -5.40 -18.06 -7.98
C TYR A 328 -5.27 -16.55 -8.03
N VAL A 329 -5.81 -15.93 -9.08
CA VAL A 329 -5.75 -14.48 -9.30
C VAL A 329 -7.17 -13.91 -9.31
N HIS A 330 -7.36 -12.80 -8.62
CA HIS A 330 -8.58 -12.01 -8.64
C HIS A 330 -8.29 -10.59 -9.10
N CYS A 331 -9.02 -10.15 -10.13
CA CYS A 331 -8.98 -8.82 -10.70
C CYS A 331 -10.30 -8.08 -10.40
N GLY A 332 -10.25 -7.06 -9.56
CA GLY A 332 -11.40 -6.24 -9.17
C GLY A 332 -11.25 -4.78 -9.57
N SER A 333 -12.39 -4.10 -9.73
CA SER A 333 -12.45 -2.65 -9.80
C SER A 333 -12.20 -2.02 -8.43
N ASN A 334 -11.78 -0.75 -8.41
CA ASN A 334 -11.63 0.06 -7.19
C ASN A 334 -12.96 0.54 -6.58
N SER A 335 -14.04 -0.21 -6.78
CA SER A 335 -15.32 0.09 -6.14
C SER A 335 -15.34 -0.53 -4.74
N SER A 336 -15.67 0.26 -3.72
CA SER A 336 -15.98 -0.27 -2.39
C SER A 336 -17.17 -1.24 -2.47
N LEU A 337 -17.22 -2.20 -1.55
CA LEU A 337 -18.29 -3.20 -1.47
C LEU A 337 -19.68 -2.55 -1.30
N THR A 338 -19.75 -1.43 -0.58
CA THR A 338 -20.96 -0.60 -0.45
C THR A 338 -20.64 0.90 -0.54
N LYS A 339 -21.64 1.72 -0.89
CA LYS A 339 -21.50 3.18 -1.04
C LYS A 339 -21.37 3.93 0.30
N GLU A 340 -21.58 3.25 1.41
CA GLU A 340 -21.53 3.82 2.77
C GLU A 340 -20.09 4.08 3.24
N TRP A 341 -19.14 3.40 2.61
CA TRP A 341 -17.74 3.41 2.99
C TRP A 341 -16.89 4.21 2.01
N VAL A 342 -15.93 4.97 2.56
CA VAL A 342 -15.04 5.83 1.78
C VAL A 342 -13.75 5.07 1.43
N GLY A 343 -13.68 4.62 0.18
CA GLY A 343 -12.45 4.06 -0.41
C GLY A 343 -12.04 2.70 0.15
N ASN A 344 -10.80 2.33 -0.14
CA ASN A 344 -10.17 1.10 0.32
C ASN A 344 -9.00 1.45 1.24
N TRP A 345 -8.78 0.67 2.29
CA TRP A 345 -7.61 0.82 3.14
C TRP A 345 -6.41 0.08 2.54
N GLY A 346 -5.21 0.47 2.92
CA GLY A 346 -3.95 0.07 2.28
C GLY A 346 -3.44 -1.33 2.64
N GLY A 347 -4.09 -2.01 3.59
CA GLY A 347 -3.73 -3.35 4.07
C GLY A 347 -2.79 -3.34 5.28
N ILE A 348 -2.63 -4.53 5.88
CA ILE A 348 -1.62 -4.82 6.91
C ILE A 348 -0.43 -5.47 6.23
N THR A 349 0.76 -4.96 6.52
CA THR A 349 2.04 -5.53 6.09
C THR A 349 2.86 -5.88 7.32
N PHE A 350 3.35 -7.12 7.35
CA PHE A 350 4.32 -7.56 8.34
C PHE A 350 5.72 -7.40 7.76
N GLY A 351 6.61 -6.80 8.52
CA GLY A 351 8.02 -6.68 8.17
C GLY A 351 8.87 -7.09 9.35
N GLU A 352 10.07 -7.59 9.08
CA GLU A 352 11.05 -7.80 10.14
C GLU A 352 11.70 -6.46 10.53
N ALA A 353 12.03 -6.33 11.80
CA ALA A 353 12.67 -5.14 12.35
C ALA A 353 14.10 -4.91 11.83
N SER A 354 14.77 -5.98 11.43
CA SER A 354 16.13 -6.00 10.90
C SER A 354 16.17 -6.67 9.55
N LEU A 355 16.86 -6.06 8.57
CA LEU A 355 17.12 -6.64 7.24
C LEU A 355 18.13 -7.81 7.26
N GLU A 356 18.65 -8.19 8.43
CA GLU A 356 19.60 -9.29 8.60
C GLU A 356 18.87 -10.62 8.69
N VAL A 357 18.55 -11.14 7.51
CA VAL A 357 18.37 -12.56 7.12
C VAL A 357 18.53 -13.59 8.26
N GLN A 358 17.40 -14.16 8.73
CA GLN A 358 17.36 -15.51 9.31
C GLN A 358 17.64 -16.56 8.22
N GLN A 359 18.89 -16.67 7.79
CA GLN A 359 19.41 -17.92 7.23
C GLN A 359 19.98 -18.71 8.40
N GLY A 360 19.17 -19.60 8.95
CA GLY A 360 19.58 -20.51 10.00
C GLY A 360 18.72 -20.33 11.23
N ASN A 361 17.58 -21.04 11.25
CA ASN A 361 17.11 -21.84 12.36
C ASN A 361 15.67 -22.31 12.05
N SER A 362 15.56 -23.32 11.21
CA SER A 362 14.47 -24.29 11.31
C SER A 362 14.95 -25.43 12.23
N PRO A 363 14.19 -25.84 13.26
CA PRO A 363 14.41 -27.13 13.92
C PRO A 363 14.20 -28.30 12.97
#